data_AF-W1XVF6-F1
#
_entry.id   AF-W1XVF6-F1
#
_cell.length_a   1.000
_cell.length_b   1.000
_cell.length_c   1.000
_cell.angle_alpha   90.00
_cell.angle_beta   90.00
_cell.angle_gamma   90.00
#
_symmetry.space_group_name_H-M   'P 1'
#
loop_
_entity.id
_entity.type
_entity.pdbx_description
1 polymer ?
#
loop_
_entity_poly.entity_id
_entity_poly.type
_entity_poly.pdbx_seq_one_letter_code
_entity_poly.pdbx_strand_id
1 'polypeptide(L)'
;TGLEALEWIKQKVPETKVVIVTTFKRPGYFERAVKAGVDAYVLKERSIAELMQTLHTVLEGRKEYSPELMEVMMTHPNPLT
;
A
#
# COMPACT_ATOMS: atom_id res chain seq x y z
N THR A 1 -6.09 13.87 2.34
CA THR A 1 -6.56 12.49 2.01
C THR A 1 -5.58 11.47 2.56
N GLY A 2 -5.89 10.16 2.53
CA GLY A 2 -4.98 9.12 3.04
C GLY A 2 -3.62 9.06 2.31
N LEU A 3 -3.60 9.31 0.99
CA LEU A 3 -2.37 9.35 0.20
C LEU A 3 -1.52 10.59 0.48
N GLU A 4 -2.15 11.76 0.66
CA GLU A 4 -1.43 12.97 1.11
C GLU A 4 -0.84 12.79 2.51
N ALA A 5 -1.55 12.10 3.41
CA ALA A 5 -1.03 11.78 4.74
C ALA A 5 0.19 10.86 4.65
N LEU A 6 0.15 9.82 3.80
CA LEU A 6 1.32 8.97 3.54
C LEU A 6 2.52 9.80 3.05
N GLU A 7 2.33 10.63 2.03
CA GLU A 7 3.39 11.48 1.46
C GLU A 7 3.99 12.40 2.53
N TRP A 8 3.14 13.05 3.32
CA TRP A 8 3.57 13.93 4.39
C TRP A 8 4.34 13.18 5.49
N ILE A 9 3.83 12.02 5.93
CA ILE A 9 4.48 11.19 6.95
C ILE A 9 5.85 10.75 6.46
N LYS A 10 5.95 10.25 5.23
CA LYS A 10 7.23 9.77 4.67
C LYS A 10 8.23 10.89 4.45
N GLN A 11 7.77 12.12 4.20
CA GLN A 11 8.65 13.29 4.11
C GLN A 11 9.13 13.79 5.49
N LYS A 12 8.28 13.77 6.51
CA LYS A 12 8.57 14.40 7.82
C LYS A 12 9.12 13.44 8.85
N VAL A 13 8.67 12.18 8.83
CA VAL A 13 9.01 11.14 9.80
C VAL A 13 9.18 9.80 9.05
N PRO A 14 10.23 9.66 8.21
CA PRO A 14 10.37 8.54 7.26
C PRO A 14 10.35 7.14 7.90
N GLU A 15 10.80 7.05 9.16
CA GLU A 15 10.80 5.81 9.95
C GLU A 15 9.39 5.32 10.33
N THR A 16 8.39 6.20 10.30
CA THR A 16 7.00 5.84 10.59
C THR A 16 6.52 4.84 9.55
N LYS A 17 6.10 3.67 10.03
CA LYS A 17 5.45 2.66 9.20
C LYS A 17 4.03 3.08 8.86
N VAL A 18 3.66 2.96 7.58
CA VAL A 18 2.35 3.33 7.06
C VAL A 18 1.74 2.15 6.34
N VAL A 19 0.58 1.73 6.83
CA VAL A 19 -0.26 0.70 6.22
C VAL A 19 -1.56 1.35 5.75
N ILE A 20 -1.87 1.21 4.46
CA ILE A 20 -3.13 1.66 3.88
C ILE A 20 -4.07 0.47 3.76
N VAL A 21 -5.27 0.61 4.32
CA VAL A 21 -6.37 -0.35 4.18
C VAL A 21 -7.48 0.32 3.38
N THR A 22 -7.91 -0.28 2.27
CA THR A 22 -8.84 0.35 1.33
C THR A 22 -9.84 -0.63 0.73
N THR A 23 -10.99 -0.14 0.31
CA THR A 23 -11.93 -0.89 -0.56
C THR A 23 -11.68 -0.63 -2.04
N PHE A 24 -10.84 0.35 -2.38
CA PHE A 24 -10.61 0.76 -3.77
C PHE A 24 -9.48 -0.04 -4.44
N LYS A 25 -9.81 -0.73 -5.54
CA LYS A 25 -8.85 -1.44 -6.41
C LYS A 25 -8.34 -0.58 -7.57
N ARG A 26 -8.15 0.72 -7.35
CA ARG A 26 -7.77 1.66 -8.42
C ARG A 26 -6.24 1.63 -8.64
N PRO A 27 -5.73 1.23 -9.82
CA PRO A 27 -4.28 1.10 -10.06
C PRO A 27 -3.51 2.38 -9.74
N GLY A 28 -4.02 3.54 -10.18
CA GLY A 28 -3.36 4.83 -9.91
C GLY A 28 -3.23 5.21 -8.42
N TYR A 29 -4.10 4.69 -7.54
CA TYR A 29 -3.95 4.90 -6.09
C TYR A 29 -2.88 3.99 -5.49
N PHE A 30 -2.84 2.73 -5.95
CA PHE A 30 -1.81 1.78 -5.55
C PHE A 30 -0.43 2.25 -6.01
N GLU A 31 -0.27 2.60 -7.28
CA GLU A 31 0.99 3.14 -7.83
C GLU A 31 1.46 4.38 -7.07
N ARG A 32 0.56 5.33 -6.79
CA ARG A 32 0.90 6.54 -6.03
C ARG A 32 1.39 6.19 -4.63
N ALA A 33 0.74 5.24 -3.95
CA ALA A 33 1.15 4.81 -2.62
C ALA A 33 2.52 4.09 -2.63
N VAL A 34 2.76 3.23 -3.61
CA VAL A 34 4.06 2.55 -3.78
C VAL A 34 5.16 3.57 -4.04
N LYS A 35 4.94 4.54 -4.95
CA LYS A 35 5.88 5.65 -5.24
C LYS A 35 6.15 6.51 -4.00
N ALA A 36 5.14 6.75 -3.18
CA ALA A 36 5.27 7.49 -1.92
C ALA A 36 5.93 6.67 -0.79
N GLY A 37 6.26 5.40 -1.02
CA GLY A 37 7.01 4.59 -0.07
C GLY A 37 6.16 3.91 1.01
N VAL A 38 4.89 3.62 0.74
CA VAL A 38 4.03 2.85 1.66
C VAL A 38 4.68 1.52 2.07
N ASP A 39 4.46 1.09 3.32
CA ASP A 39 5.00 -0.18 3.83
C ASP A 39 4.04 -1.34 3.57
N ALA A 40 2.72 -1.10 3.68
CA ALA A 40 1.74 -2.05 3.19
C ALA A 40 0.50 -1.39 2.59
N TYR A 41 -0.09 -2.06 1.60
CA TYR A 41 -1.32 -1.61 0.95
C TYR A 41 -2.23 -2.82 0.72
N VAL A 42 -3.29 -2.90 1.52
CA VAL A 42 -4.16 -4.08 1.60
C VAL A 42 -5.63 -3.72 1.45
N LEU A 43 -6.42 -4.72 1.07
CA LEU A 43 -7.85 -4.62 0.89
C LEU A 43 -8.61 -4.74 2.20
N LYS A 44 -9.70 -3.97 2.36
CA LYS A 44 -10.50 -3.88 3.57
C LYS A 44 -11.35 -5.12 3.82
N GLU A 45 -11.47 -5.99 2.83
CA GLU A 45 -12.11 -7.30 2.88
C GLU A 45 -11.29 -8.33 3.68
N ARG A 46 -10.01 -8.04 3.99
CA ARG A 46 -9.19 -8.90 4.85
C ARG A 46 -9.79 -9.04 6.24
N SER A 47 -9.62 -10.23 6.81
CA SER A 47 -9.90 -10.49 8.21
C SER A 47 -8.96 -9.70 9.14
N ILE A 48 -9.38 -9.53 10.40
CA ILE A 48 -8.55 -8.89 11.43
C ILE A 48 -7.25 -9.68 11.63
N ALA A 49 -7.29 -11.01 11.58
CA ALA A 49 -6.11 -11.85 11.74
C ALA A 49 -5.07 -11.59 10.64
N GLU A 50 -5.50 -11.48 9.39
CA GLU A 50 -4.62 -11.15 8.26
C GLU A 50 -4.06 -9.72 8.38
N LEU A 51 -4.87 -8.76 8.85
CA LEU A 51 -4.38 -7.40 9.09
C LEU A 51 -3.30 -7.38 10.18
N MET A 52 -3.49 -8.12 11.27
CA MET A 52 -2.48 -8.25 12.33
C MET A 52 -1.18 -8.85 11.80
N GLN A 53 -1.29 -9.88 10.95
CA GLN A 53 -0.11 -10.45 10.29
C GLN A 53 0.62 -9.40 9.45
N THR A 54 -0.10 -8.57 8.69
CA THR A 54 0.51 -7.46 7.92
C THR A 54 1.24 -6.47 8.80
N LEU A 55 0.67 -6.10 9.96
CA LEU A 55 1.34 -5.20 10.89
C LEU A 55 2.66 -5.81 11.41
N HIS A 56 2.67 -7.09 11.78
CA HIS A 56 3.89 -7.79 12.19
C HIS A 56 4.94 -7.83 11.06
N THR A 57 4.54 -8.19 9.84
CA THR A 57 5.41 -8.17 8.65
C THR A 57 6.06 -6.80 8.44
N VAL A 58 5.28 -5.72 8.56
CA VAL A 58 5.75 -4.34 8.39
C VAL A 58 6.70 -3.90 9.51
N LEU A 59 6.44 -4.31 10.75
CA LEU A 59 7.31 -4.04 11.89
C LEU A 59 8.65 -4.75 11.76
N GLU A 60 8.71 -5.91 11.11
CA GLU A 60 9.95 -6.60 10.74
C GLU A 60 10.70 -5.95 9.56
N GLY A 61 10.21 -4.81 9.05
CA GLY A 61 10.83 -4.07 7.95
C GLY A 61 10.50 -4.61 6.56
N ARG A 62 9.58 -5.57 6.46
CA ARG A 62 9.12 -6.12 5.18
C ARG A 62 7.94 -5.33 4.64
N LYS A 63 7.76 -5.35 3.32
CA LYS A 63 6.60 -4.73 2.66
C LYS A 63 5.56 -5.77 2.30
N GLU A 64 4.29 -5.38 2.32
CA GLU A 64 3.19 -6.28 1.95
C GLU A 64 2.12 -5.57 1.11
N TYR A 65 1.81 -6.14 -0.05
CA TYR A 65 0.79 -5.63 -0.96
C TYR A 65 -0.23 -6.73 -1.25
N SER A 66 -1.52 -6.38 -1.32
CA SER A 66 -2.56 -7.32 -1.70
C SER A 66 -2.31 -7.83 -3.14
N PRO A 67 -2.31 -9.16 -3.38
CA PRO A 67 -2.10 -9.72 -4.71
C PRO A 67 -3.05 -9.17 -5.76
N GLU A 68 -4.32 -8.95 -5.39
CA GLU A 68 -5.36 -8.41 -6.27
C GLU A 68 -5.01 -7.02 -6.79
N LEU A 69 -4.29 -6.21 -6.00
CA LEU A 69 -3.85 -4.88 -6.42
C LEU A 69 -2.61 -4.94 -7.31
N MET A 70 -1.73 -5.91 -7.05
CA MET A 70 -0.57 -6.19 -7.89
C MET A 70 -0.99 -6.65 -9.28
N GLU A 71 -1.98 -7.55 -9.36
CA GLU A 71 -2.57 -8.02 -10.63
C GLU A 71 -3.12 -6.86 -11.45
N VAL A 72 -3.92 -5.99 -10.83
CA VAL A 72 -4.50 -4.81 -11.49
C VAL A 72 -3.42 -3.88 -12.06
N MET A 73 -2.26 -3.77 -11.40
CA MET A 73 -1.12 -2.99 -11.89
C MET A 73 -0.46 -3.66 -13.11
N MET A 74 -0.34 -4.99 -13.11
CA MET A 74 0.28 -5.73 -14.20
C MET A 74 -0.60 -5.84 -15.45
N THR A 75 -1.92 -5.83 -15.31
CA THR A 75 -2.86 -5.88 -16.44
C THR A 75 -3.05 -4.53 -17.14
N HIS A 76 -2.49 -3.45 -16.60
CA HIS A 76 -2.46 -2.13 -17.23
C HIS A 76 -1.01 -1.78 -17.63
N PRO A 77 -0.44 -2.40 -18.69
CA PRO A 77 0.80 -1.91 -19.25
C PRO A 77 0.54 -0.47 -19.71
N ASN A 78 1.37 0.45 -19.24
CA ASN A 78 1.41 1.80 -19.75
C ASN A 78 1.61 1.72 -21.27
N PRO A 79 0.68 2.20 -22.12
CA PRO A 79 0.80 2.09 -23.57
C PRO A 79 1.93 2.98 -24.16
N LEU A 80 2.73 3.62 -23.30
CA LEU A 80 3.81 4.55 -23.66
C LEU A 80 5.19 4.16 -23.08
N THR A 81 5.38 2.90 -22.66
CA THR A 81 6.71 2.31 -22.38
C THR A 81 6.98 1.12 -23.28
#